data_AF-A0A2M7C8M9-F1
#
_entry.id   AF-A0A2M7C8M9-F1
#
_cell.length_a   1.000
_cell.length_b   1.000
_cell.length_c   1.000
_cell.angle_alpha   90.00
_cell.angle_beta   90.00
_cell.angle_gamma   90.00
#
_symmetry.space_group_name_H-M   'P 1'
#
loop_
_entity.id
_entity.type
_entity.pdbx_description
1 polymer ?
#
loop_
_entity_poly.entity_id
_entity_poly.type
_entity_poly.pdbx_seq_one_letter_code
_entity_poly.pdbx_strand_id
1 'polypeptide(L)'
;MDKNQDKVFVKDPNKTYGLMEIVEGTSPMVEKAPEDTVDTFPHYIILLTICSLAVTFALLLISLFFDAPLEDLANPLITPNPGKAPWYFTGIQELIHYTNKPVIPAIIIPLLIIVWLILIPYIDRKPLTPFASLFNRIFIGGEKRRILIYLFTLFIFGALIFTIIGSLFRGENWSFVLPWK
;
A
#
# COMPACT_ATOMS: atom_id res chain seq x y z
N MET A 1 -19.18 -26.13 7.29
CA MET A 1 -18.72 -26.85 8.49
C MET A 1 -17.31 -27.31 8.21
N ASP A 2 -16.34 -26.44 8.46
CA ASP A 2 -14.92 -26.78 8.31
C ASP A 2 -14.44 -27.42 9.62
N LYS A 3 -13.77 -28.56 9.53
CA LYS A 3 -13.61 -29.53 10.63
C LYS A 3 -12.21 -29.56 11.24
N ASN A 4 -11.34 -28.62 10.90
CA ASN A 4 -10.00 -28.47 11.49
C ASN A 4 -9.73 -27.01 11.86
N GLN A 5 -10.46 -26.49 12.84
CA GLN A 5 -10.01 -25.31 13.58
C GLN A 5 -9.22 -25.81 14.77
N ASP A 6 -7.89 -25.83 14.64
CA ASP A 6 -7.02 -25.94 15.80
C ASP A 6 -7.39 -24.81 16.77
N LYS A 7 -7.73 -25.17 18.00
CA LYS A 7 -8.22 -24.22 18.99
C LYS A 7 -7.05 -23.29 19.34
N VAL A 8 -7.09 -22.06 18.82
CA VAL A 8 -6.10 -20.99 19.08
C VAL A 8 -5.85 -20.81 20.58
N PHE A 9 -6.87 -21.05 21.41
CA PHE A 9 -6.73 -21.17 22.86
C PHE A 9 -6.90 -22.63 23.28
N VAL A 10 -5.79 -23.34 23.48
CA VAL A 10 -5.80 -24.66 24.11
C VAL A 10 -6.03 -24.45 25.61
N LYS A 11 -7.18 -24.92 26.12
CA LYS A 11 -7.45 -24.94 27.56
C LYS A 11 -6.54 -25.97 28.22
N ASP A 12 -5.33 -25.57 28.57
CA ASP A 12 -4.42 -26.38 29.37
C ASP A 12 -4.90 -26.36 30.84
N PRO A 13 -5.31 -27.50 31.43
CA PRO A 13 -5.76 -27.56 32.82
C PRO A 13 -4.67 -27.20 33.84
N ASN A 14 -3.39 -27.18 33.44
CA ASN A 14 -2.28 -26.72 34.29
C ASN A 14 -2.01 -25.21 34.17
N LYS A 15 -2.69 -24.51 33.24
CA LYS A 15 -2.53 -23.09 32.99
C LYS A 15 -3.76 -22.34 33.53
N THR A 16 -3.57 -21.61 34.62
CA THR A 16 -4.64 -20.82 35.24
C THR A 16 -4.83 -19.51 34.47
N TYR A 17 -5.83 -19.48 33.59
CA TYR A 17 -6.30 -18.23 32.99
C TYR A 17 -7.18 -17.49 33.99
N GLY A 18 -6.97 -16.19 34.15
CA GLY A 18 -7.85 -15.38 34.98
C GLY A 18 -9.26 -15.36 34.38
N LEU A 19 -10.31 -15.46 35.19
CA LEU A 19 -11.71 -15.37 34.71
C LEU A 19 -12.01 -14.06 33.96
N MET A 20 -11.21 -13.00 34.15
CA MET A 20 -11.26 -11.75 33.40
C MET A 20 -10.71 -11.86 31.96
N GLU A 21 -10.03 -12.95 31.61
CA GLU A 21 -9.28 -13.11 30.37
C GLU A 21 -10.05 -13.88 29.28
N ILE A 22 -11.19 -14.49 29.65
CA ILE A 22 -12.03 -15.25 28.72
C ILE A 22 -13.21 -14.40 28.28
N VAL A 23 -13.17 -13.96 27.01
CA VAL A 23 -14.28 -13.26 26.35
C VAL A 23 -14.58 -13.95 25.03
N GLU A 24 -15.86 -14.11 24.67
CA GLU A 24 -16.24 -14.61 23.36
C GLU A 24 -15.80 -13.62 22.27
N GLY A 25 -14.77 -14.01 21.52
CA GLY A 25 -14.17 -13.18 20.48
C GLY A 25 -15.04 -13.11 19.22
N THR A 26 -15.29 -11.88 18.74
CA THR A 26 -15.92 -11.61 17.44
C THR A 26 -15.05 -10.73 16.52
N SER A 27 -13.76 -10.56 16.85
CA SER A 27 -12.83 -9.67 16.16
C SER A 27 -11.82 -10.43 15.28
N PRO A 28 -11.45 -9.91 14.09
CA PRO A 28 -10.28 -10.37 13.36
C PRO A 28 -9.02 -9.73 13.98
N MET A 29 -8.56 -10.25 15.12
CA MET A 29 -7.14 -10.18 15.43
C MET A 29 -6.49 -11.37 14.76
N VAL A 30 -5.41 -11.14 14.01
CA VAL A 30 -4.54 -12.20 13.47
C VAL A 30 -4.38 -13.24 14.56
N GLU A 31 -4.70 -14.48 14.25
CA GLU A 31 -4.84 -15.66 15.14
C GLU A 31 -3.53 -16.02 15.87
N LYS A 32 -2.91 -15.07 16.57
CA LYS A 32 -1.74 -15.28 17.41
C LYS A 32 -2.21 -15.34 18.83
N ALA A 33 -2.05 -16.51 19.43
CA ALA A 33 -2.20 -16.63 20.87
C ALA A 33 -1.07 -15.82 21.56
N PRO A 34 -1.23 -15.41 22.83
CA PRO A 34 -0.19 -14.67 23.55
C PRO A 34 1.17 -15.37 23.53
N GLU A 35 1.17 -16.71 23.54
CA GLU A 35 2.36 -17.56 23.37
C GLU A 35 3.08 -17.41 22.03
N ASP A 36 2.41 -16.94 20.97
CA ASP A 36 3.01 -16.67 19.64
C ASP A 36 3.48 -15.22 19.49
N THR A 37 3.54 -14.47 20.60
CA THR A 37 3.96 -13.07 20.64
C THR A 37 5.27 -12.90 21.41
N VAL A 38 5.99 -11.83 21.08
CA VAL A 38 7.23 -11.44 21.73
C VAL A 38 7.06 -10.02 22.25
N ASP A 39 7.64 -9.73 23.40
CA ASP A 39 7.57 -8.42 24.03
C ASP A 39 8.13 -7.32 23.10
N THR A 40 7.38 -6.22 22.98
CA THR A 40 7.77 -5.07 22.18
C THR A 40 9.11 -4.49 22.66
N PHE A 41 9.30 -4.42 23.98
CA PHE A 41 10.55 -4.00 24.59
C PHE A 41 11.15 -5.16 25.39
N PRO A 42 12.44 -5.48 25.22
CA PRO A 42 13.42 -4.78 24.38
C PRO A 42 13.47 -5.28 22.93
N HIS A 43 12.89 -6.45 22.63
CA HIS A 43 13.18 -7.20 21.41
C HIS A 43 12.79 -6.46 20.12
N TYR A 44 11.52 -6.05 19.98
CA TYR A 44 11.05 -5.39 18.76
C TYR A 44 11.67 -3.98 18.60
N ILE A 45 11.79 -3.23 19.70
CA ILE A 45 12.40 -1.89 19.67
C ILE A 45 13.86 -1.94 19.22
N ILE A 46 14.67 -2.88 19.72
CA ILE A 46 16.06 -3.03 19.27
C ILE A 46 16.12 -3.34 17.77
N LEU A 47 15.29 -4.29 17.29
CA LEU A 47 15.23 -4.62 15.86
C LEU A 47 14.82 -3.41 15.02
N LEU A 48 13.79 -2.67 15.43
CA LEU A 48 13.33 -1.47 14.74
C LEU A 48 14.41 -0.39 14.70
N THR A 49 15.14 -0.18 15.80
CA THR A 49 16.27 0.76 15.84
C THR A 49 17.39 0.34 14.89
N ILE A 50 17.75 -0.94 14.86
CA ILE A 50 18.77 -1.45 13.92
C ILE A 50 18.33 -1.25 12.47
N CYS A 51 17.08 -1.60 12.14
CA CYS A 51 16.52 -1.39 10.79
C CYS A 51 16.49 0.10 10.42
N SER A 52 16.08 0.98 11.34
CA SER A 52 16.07 2.43 11.11
C SER A 52 17.48 2.96 10.87
N LEU A 53 18.45 2.57 11.69
CA LEU A 53 19.85 2.97 11.52
C LEU A 53 20.41 2.46 10.19
N ALA A 54 20.09 1.22 9.81
CA ALA A 54 20.53 0.65 8.53
C ALA A 54 19.95 1.43 7.33
N VAL A 55 18.66 1.79 7.37
CA VAL A 55 18.03 2.60 6.31
C VAL A 55 18.65 4.00 6.26
N THR A 56 18.83 4.66 7.41
CA THR A 56 19.48 5.98 7.47
C THR A 56 20.91 5.91 6.93
N PHE A 57 21.68 4.89 7.33
CA PHE A 57 23.03 4.69 6.85
C PHE A 57 23.07 4.44 5.34
N ALA A 58 22.17 3.61 4.80
CA ALA A 58 22.06 3.39 3.36
C ALA A 58 21.74 4.69 2.59
N LEU A 59 20.81 5.51 3.10
CA LEU A 59 20.51 6.82 2.50
C LEU A 59 21.71 7.78 2.55
N LEU A 60 22.45 7.81 3.67
CA LEU A 60 23.68 8.61 3.79
C LEU A 60 24.75 8.13 2.81
N LEU A 61 24.95 6.81 2.67
CA LEU A 61 25.87 6.28 1.68
C LEU A 61 25.48 6.69 0.26
N ILE A 62 24.20 6.56 -0.11
CA ILE A 62 23.72 7.00 -1.43
C ILE A 62 23.98 8.51 -1.62
N SER A 63 23.72 9.32 -0.59
CA SER A 63 23.95 10.77 -0.63
C SER A 63 25.42 11.17 -0.79
N LEU A 64 26.38 10.29 -0.45
CA LEU A 64 27.81 10.58 -0.66
C LEU A 64 28.23 10.39 -2.12
N PHE A 65 27.52 9.53 -2.87
CA PHE A 65 27.86 9.19 -4.26
C PHE A 65 26.96 9.88 -5.29
N PHE A 66 25.74 10.28 -4.90
CA PHE A 66 24.74 10.85 -5.79
C PHE A 66 24.19 12.15 -5.21
N ASP A 67 24.43 13.25 -5.91
CA ASP A 67 23.81 14.53 -5.59
C ASP A 67 22.30 14.50 -5.85
N ALA A 68 21.57 15.30 -5.08
CA ALA A 68 20.14 15.47 -5.30
C ALA A 68 19.91 16.18 -6.65
N PRO A 69 19.04 15.63 -7.54
CA PRO A 69 18.72 16.26 -8.82
C PRO A 69 17.77 17.45 -8.60
N LEU A 70 18.32 18.55 -8.07
CA LEU A 70 17.61 19.79 -7.82
C LEU A 70 17.67 20.68 -9.07
N GLU A 71 16.55 21.33 -9.40
CA GLU A 71 16.48 22.34 -10.46
C GLU A 71 17.05 23.69 -9.97
N ASP A 72 17.27 24.61 -10.92
CA ASP A 72 17.66 25.98 -10.63
C ASP A 72 16.63 26.71 -9.76
N LEU A 73 17.05 27.84 -9.17
CA LEU A 73 16.16 28.71 -8.40
C LEU A 73 14.93 29.11 -9.22
N ALA A 74 13.76 29.01 -8.58
CA ALA A 74 12.48 29.25 -9.24
C ALA A 74 12.42 30.63 -9.90
N ASN A 75 12.11 30.64 -11.20
CA ASN A 75 11.93 31.85 -11.99
C ASN A 75 10.51 31.90 -12.59
N PRO A 76 9.65 32.86 -12.20
CA PRO A 76 8.28 32.94 -12.71
C PRO A 76 8.19 33.30 -14.20
N LEU A 77 9.27 33.77 -14.82
CA LEU A 77 9.32 34.14 -16.24
C LEU A 77 9.70 32.96 -17.16
N ILE A 78 10.16 31.84 -16.59
CA ILE A 78 10.65 30.68 -17.36
C ILE A 78 9.95 29.42 -16.84
N THR A 79 9.25 28.71 -17.71
CA THR A 79 8.66 27.41 -17.37
C THR A 79 9.63 26.30 -17.80
N PRO A 80 10.08 25.42 -16.89
CA PRO A 80 10.96 24.32 -17.24
C PRO A 80 10.25 23.33 -18.17
N ASN A 81 10.99 22.83 -19.17
CA ASN A 81 10.49 21.85 -20.13
C ASN A 81 11.53 20.72 -20.31
N PRO A 82 11.23 19.48 -19.92
CA PRO A 82 10.00 19.01 -19.27
C PRO A 82 9.99 19.26 -17.76
N GLY A 83 8.92 19.84 -17.23
CA GLY A 83 8.67 19.86 -15.78
C GLY A 83 8.20 18.48 -15.30
N LYS A 84 9.15 17.61 -14.93
CA LYS A 84 8.84 16.27 -14.40
C LYS A 84 8.48 16.36 -12.92
N ALA A 85 7.35 15.78 -12.54
CA ALA A 85 7.01 15.60 -11.14
C ALA A 85 7.95 14.58 -10.48
N PRO A 86 8.08 14.61 -9.13
CA PRO A 86 8.79 13.58 -8.38
C PRO A 86 8.33 12.17 -8.75
N TRP A 87 9.23 11.18 -8.65
CA TRP A 87 9.01 9.80 -9.12
C TRP A 87 7.73 9.13 -8.62
N TYR A 88 7.26 9.47 -7.42
CA TYR A 88 6.02 8.95 -6.84
C TYR A 88 4.74 9.57 -7.45
N PHE A 89 4.85 10.68 -8.19
CA PHE A 89 3.76 11.32 -8.94
C PHE A 89 3.93 11.21 -10.46
N THR A 90 5.11 10.87 -10.96
CA THR A 90 5.37 10.78 -12.41
C THR A 90 4.42 9.81 -13.13
N GLY A 91 4.04 8.69 -12.49
CA GLY A 91 3.07 7.76 -13.08
C GLY A 91 1.67 8.37 -13.26
N ILE A 92 1.24 9.26 -12.35
CA ILE A 92 -0.03 10.00 -12.50
C ILE A 92 0.11 11.05 -13.61
N GLN A 93 1.26 11.73 -13.69
CA GLN A 93 1.55 12.69 -14.75
C GLN A 93 1.50 12.05 -16.13
N GLU A 94 1.99 10.83 -16.25
CA GLU A 94 1.88 10.04 -17.49
C GLU A 94 0.43 9.73 -17.85
N LEU A 95 -0.41 9.38 -16.86
CA LEU A 95 -1.84 9.14 -17.09
C LEU A 95 -2.59 10.43 -17.49
N ILE A 96 -2.19 11.58 -16.94
CA ILE A 96 -2.73 12.90 -17.33
C ILE A 96 -2.47 13.17 -18.80
N HIS A 97 -1.25 12.90 -19.30
CA HIS A 97 -0.89 13.15 -20.69
C HIS A 97 -1.79 12.42 -21.69
N TYR A 98 -2.24 11.20 -21.38
CA TYR A 98 -3.11 10.42 -22.26
C TYR A 98 -4.61 10.76 -22.13
N THR A 99 -4.98 11.65 -21.21
CA THR A 99 -6.40 11.92 -20.91
C THR A 99 -6.81 13.32 -21.36
N ASN A 100 -7.88 13.42 -22.16
CA ASN A 100 -8.44 14.72 -22.62
C ASN A 100 -8.90 15.63 -21.46
N LYS A 101 -9.18 15.05 -20.28
CA LYS A 101 -9.58 15.75 -19.05
C LYS A 101 -8.60 15.40 -17.91
N PRO A 102 -7.54 16.20 -17.70
CA PRO A 102 -6.52 15.98 -16.66
C PRO A 102 -7.07 15.76 -15.25
N VAL A 103 -8.22 16.36 -14.93
CA VAL A 103 -8.89 16.27 -13.62
C VAL A 103 -9.23 14.83 -13.24
N ILE A 104 -9.52 13.96 -14.22
CA ILE A 104 -9.91 12.58 -13.96
C ILE A 104 -8.75 11.81 -13.29
N PRO A 105 -7.58 11.66 -13.92
CA PRO A 105 -6.46 10.95 -13.31
C PRO A 105 -5.79 11.71 -12.16
N ALA A 106 -5.81 13.04 -12.16
CA ALA A 106 -5.16 13.84 -11.12
C ALA A 106 -5.95 13.85 -9.78
N ILE A 107 -7.29 13.91 -9.86
CA ILE A 107 -8.13 14.16 -8.68
C ILE A 107 -9.13 13.03 -8.48
N ILE A 108 -9.94 12.71 -9.49
CA ILE A 108 -11.07 11.79 -9.34
C ILE A 108 -10.59 10.38 -9.00
N ILE A 109 -9.61 9.85 -9.74
CA ILE A 109 -9.11 8.49 -9.52
C ILE A 109 -8.46 8.33 -8.13
N PRO A 110 -7.50 9.17 -7.71
CA PRO A 110 -6.94 9.08 -6.36
C PRO A 110 -7.99 9.22 -5.26
N LEU A 111 -8.95 10.13 -5.42
CA LEU A 111 -10.03 10.31 -4.46
C LEU A 111 -10.91 9.05 -4.35
N LEU A 112 -11.28 8.44 -5.48
CA LEU A 112 -12.04 7.19 -5.49
C LEU A 112 -11.27 6.05 -4.83
N ILE A 113 -9.95 5.95 -5.04
CA ILE A 113 -9.10 4.95 -4.37
C ILE A 113 -9.12 5.18 -2.85
N ILE A 114 -8.95 6.43 -2.39
CA ILE A 114 -8.97 6.75 -0.96
C ILE A 114 -10.33 6.42 -0.33
N VAL A 115 -11.43 6.84 -0.98
CA VAL A 115 -12.79 6.52 -0.52
C VAL A 115 -13.00 5.01 -0.48
N TRP A 116 -12.55 4.29 -1.51
CA TRP A 116 -12.64 2.84 -1.56
C TRP A 116 -11.86 2.17 -0.43
N LEU A 117 -10.63 2.62 -0.14
CA LEU A 117 -9.83 2.12 0.99
C LEU A 117 -10.50 2.36 2.35
N ILE A 118 -11.11 3.54 2.54
CA ILE A 118 -11.90 3.86 3.75
C ILE A 118 -13.13 2.94 3.87
N LEU A 119 -13.75 2.55 2.75
CA LEU A 119 -14.93 1.69 2.73
C LEU A 119 -14.62 0.20 3.03
N ILE A 120 -13.38 -0.26 2.84
CA ILE A 120 -12.99 -1.67 3.08
C ILE A 120 -13.51 -2.23 4.42
N PRO A 121 -13.26 -1.63 5.60
CA PRO A 121 -13.73 -2.16 6.88
C PRO A 121 -15.26 -2.23 7.04
N TYR A 122 -16.00 -1.50 6.21
CA TYR A 122 -17.47 -1.51 6.22
C TYR A 122 -18.05 -2.58 5.28
N ILE A 123 -17.35 -2.86 4.17
CA ILE A 123 -17.76 -3.85 3.18
C ILE A 123 -17.23 -5.26 3.54
N ASP A 124 -16.05 -5.34 4.16
CA ASP A 124 -15.41 -6.61 4.56
C ASP A 124 -15.96 -7.16 5.87
N ARG A 125 -17.27 -7.36 5.90
CA ARG A 125 -18.00 -7.94 7.04
C ARG A 125 -18.65 -9.24 6.63
N LYS A 126 -18.86 -10.14 7.60
CA LYS A 126 -19.60 -11.40 7.36
C LYS A 126 -20.98 -11.05 6.78
N PRO A 127 -21.33 -11.52 5.58
CA PRO A 127 -22.58 -11.14 4.95
C PRO A 127 -23.77 -11.79 5.66
N LEU A 128 -24.73 -10.99 6.12
CA LEU A 128 -25.95 -11.48 6.77
C LEU A 128 -27.07 -11.82 5.77
N THR A 129 -27.00 -11.30 4.55
CA THR A 129 -28.00 -11.52 3.49
C THR A 129 -27.35 -12.05 2.21
N PRO A 130 -28.10 -12.77 1.36
CA PRO A 130 -27.61 -13.22 0.06
C PRO A 130 -27.11 -12.07 -0.83
N PHE A 131 -27.78 -10.91 -0.76
CA PHE A 131 -27.36 -9.70 -1.48
C PHE A 131 -26.03 -9.15 -0.99
N ALA A 132 -25.84 -9.06 0.33
CA ALA A 132 -24.56 -8.63 0.92
C ALA A 132 -23.42 -9.62 0.58
N SER A 133 -23.72 -10.91 0.50
CA SER A 133 -22.77 -11.95 0.09
C SER A 133 -22.32 -11.76 -1.36
N LEU A 134 -23.26 -11.47 -2.26
CA LEU A 134 -22.95 -11.14 -3.65
C LEU A 134 -22.11 -9.86 -3.74
N PHE A 135 -22.47 -8.81 -3.00
CA PHE A 135 -21.75 -7.54 -2.99
C PHE A 135 -20.31 -7.69 -2.47
N ASN A 136 -20.11 -8.38 -1.35
CA ASN A 136 -18.77 -8.67 -0.81
C ASN A 136 -17.94 -9.50 -1.81
N ARG A 137 -18.55 -10.49 -2.47
CA ARG A 137 -17.86 -11.30 -3.48
C ARG A 137 -17.41 -10.48 -4.69
N ILE A 138 -18.16 -9.47 -5.11
CA ILE A 138 -17.82 -8.62 -6.27
C ILE A 138 -16.74 -7.58 -5.92
N PHE A 139 -16.87 -6.90 -4.78
CA PHE A 139 -15.98 -5.77 -4.44
C PHE A 139 -14.70 -6.19 -3.71
N ILE A 140 -14.72 -7.31 -2.98
CA ILE A 140 -13.59 -7.78 -2.16
C ILE A 140 -13.06 -9.13 -2.67
N GLY A 141 -13.95 -10.01 -3.13
CA GLY A 141 -13.56 -11.36 -3.59
C GLY A 141 -13.82 -12.48 -2.58
N GLY A 142 -14.74 -12.25 -1.63
CA GLY A 142 -15.16 -13.23 -0.61
C GLY A 142 -14.09 -13.46 0.46
N GLU A 143 -14.21 -14.56 1.20
CA GLU A 143 -13.33 -14.89 2.35
C GLU A 143 -11.83 -14.92 2.02
N LYS A 144 -11.48 -15.23 0.76
CA LYS A 144 -10.08 -15.28 0.29
C LYS A 144 -9.56 -13.96 -0.29
N ARG A 145 -10.38 -12.90 -0.32
CA ARG A 145 -10.05 -11.55 -0.84
C ARG A 145 -9.35 -11.54 -2.21
N ARG A 146 -9.63 -12.54 -3.06
CA ARG A 146 -8.86 -12.78 -4.29
C ARG A 146 -8.97 -11.62 -5.28
N ILE A 147 -10.16 -11.05 -5.42
CA ILE A 147 -10.41 -9.93 -6.32
C ILE A 147 -9.64 -8.70 -5.83
N LEU A 148 -9.68 -8.41 -4.53
CA LEU A 148 -8.92 -7.32 -3.93
C LEU A 148 -7.42 -7.46 -4.23
N ILE A 149 -6.87 -8.66 -4.02
CA ILE A 149 -5.45 -8.95 -4.25
C ILE A 149 -5.10 -8.77 -5.73
N TYR A 150 -5.91 -9.31 -6.66
CA TYR A 150 -5.64 -9.15 -8.09
C TYR A 150 -5.76 -7.70 -8.56
N LEU A 151 -6.78 -6.96 -8.12
CA LEU A 151 -6.93 -5.54 -8.44
C LEU A 151 -5.79 -4.71 -7.87
N PHE A 152 -5.39 -4.94 -6.62
CA PHE A 152 -4.27 -4.25 -6.00
C PHE A 152 -2.95 -4.58 -6.70
N THR A 153 -2.72 -5.85 -7.04
CA THR A 153 -1.51 -6.26 -7.78
C THR A 153 -1.47 -5.62 -9.16
N LEU A 154 -2.58 -5.63 -9.90
CA LEU A 154 -2.68 -4.97 -11.20
C LEU A 154 -2.48 -3.45 -11.08
N PHE A 155 -3.02 -2.83 -10.03
CA PHE A 155 -2.83 -1.42 -9.73
C PHE A 155 -1.35 -1.08 -9.48
N ILE A 156 -0.66 -1.83 -8.61
CA ILE A 156 0.77 -1.62 -8.33
C ILE A 156 1.61 -1.84 -9.59
N PHE A 157 1.33 -2.90 -10.34
CA PHE A 157 2.06 -3.19 -11.57
C PHE A 157 1.85 -2.10 -12.63
N GLY A 158 0.61 -1.65 -12.82
CA GLY A 158 0.28 -0.54 -13.71
C GLY A 158 0.92 0.77 -13.28
N ALA A 159 0.89 1.10 -11.98
CA ALA A 159 1.54 2.28 -11.42
C ALA A 159 3.06 2.25 -11.65
N LEU A 160 3.71 1.11 -11.44
CA LEU A 160 5.14 0.94 -11.72
C LEU A 160 5.45 1.12 -13.21
N ILE A 161 4.65 0.52 -14.10
CA ILE A 161 4.82 0.69 -15.55
C ILE A 161 4.73 2.17 -15.92
N PHE A 162 3.69 2.88 -15.49
CA PHE A 162 3.53 4.30 -15.81
C PHE A 162 4.64 5.16 -15.22
N THR A 163 5.08 4.87 -14.00
CA THR A 163 6.22 5.58 -13.40
C THR A 163 7.49 5.33 -14.20
N ILE A 164 7.79 4.09 -14.60
CA ILE A 164 8.98 3.78 -15.42
C ILE A 164 8.92 4.51 -16.77
N ILE A 165 7.75 4.47 -17.45
CA ILE A 165 7.55 5.17 -18.73
C ILE A 165 7.75 6.68 -18.54
N GLY A 166 7.08 7.28 -17.57
CA GLY A 166 7.15 8.72 -17.32
C GLY A 166 8.53 9.19 -16.87
N SER A 167 9.25 8.40 -16.09
CA SER A 167 10.60 8.76 -15.61
C SER A 167 11.64 8.64 -16.71
N LEU A 168 11.68 7.50 -17.43
CA LEU A 168 12.78 7.17 -18.34
C LEU A 168 12.53 7.54 -19.81
N PHE A 169 11.28 7.46 -20.29
CA PHE A 169 10.97 7.57 -21.72
C PHE A 169 10.35 8.92 -22.13
N ARG A 170 10.21 9.86 -21.19
CA ARG A 170 9.67 11.21 -21.47
C ARG A 170 10.76 12.26 -21.58
N GLY A 171 10.79 12.95 -22.72
CA GLY A 171 11.71 14.05 -23.04
C GLY A 171 10.99 15.39 -23.19
N GLU A 172 11.57 16.30 -23.98
CA GLU A 172 11.02 17.64 -24.25
C GLU A 172 9.57 17.58 -24.75
N ASN A 173 8.75 18.53 -24.30
CA ASN A 173 7.31 18.61 -24.62
C ASN A 173 6.54 17.34 -24.25
N TRP A 174 7.05 16.55 -23.29
CA TRP A 174 6.51 15.23 -22.94
C TRP A 174 6.50 14.23 -24.10
N SER A 175 7.35 14.43 -25.10
CA SER A 175 7.50 13.49 -26.22
C SER A 175 8.14 12.19 -25.77
N PHE A 176 7.83 11.10 -26.49
CA PHE A 176 8.43 9.80 -26.23
C PHE A 176 9.84 9.76 -26.83
N VAL A 177 10.84 9.51 -25.98
CA VAL A 177 12.26 9.44 -26.37
C VAL A 177 12.85 8.14 -25.84
N LEU A 178 13.75 7.53 -26.61
CA LEU A 178 14.50 6.36 -26.15
C LEU A 178 15.66 6.84 -25.27
N PRO A 179 15.78 6.38 -24.02
CA PRO A 179 16.77 6.93 -23.08
C PRO A 179 18.23 6.67 -23.47
N TRP A 180 18.47 5.83 -24.48
CA TRP A 180 19.79 5.45 -24.99
C TRP A 180 20.11 6.04 -26.38
N LYS A 181 19.32 7.02 -26.85
CA LYS A 181 19.61 7.84 -28.04
C LYS A 181 19.69 9.29 -27.63
#